data_AF-A0A7Y2ZFH2-F1
#
_entry.id   AF-A0A7Y2ZFH2-F1
#
_cell.length_a   1.000
_cell.length_b   1.000
_cell.length_c   1.000
_cell.angle_alpha   90.00
_cell.angle_beta   90.00
_cell.angle_gamma   90.00
#
_symmetry.space_group_name_H-M   'P 1'
#
loop_
_entity.id
_entity.type
_entity.pdbx_description
1 polymer ?
#
loop_
_entity_poly.entity_id
_entity_poly.type
_entity_poly.pdbx_seq_one_letter_code
_entity_poly.pdbx_strand_id
1 'polypeptide(L)'
;LWTPTESTNGEFVFTVVDFGPNGVFDGGDDVQDVIRLTPTSTPALVPGQWISVDIPFSQLPALTTRGAIAQFVTAGGLETFFIDNIYFHN
;
A
#
# COMPACT_ATOMS: atom_id res chain seq x y z
N LEU A 1 -8.57 4.70 4.85
CA LEU A 1 -7.34 5.21 5.53
C LEU A 1 -7.67 6.50 6.24
N TRP A 2 -7.19 6.69 7.47
CA TRP A 2 -7.35 7.92 8.26
C TRP A 2 -6.08 8.20 9.07
N THR A 3 -5.75 9.48 9.25
CA THR A 3 -4.65 9.96 10.10
C THR A 3 -5.11 11.23 10.86
N PRO A 4 -4.72 11.46 12.13
CA PRO A 4 -5.27 12.54 12.95
C PRO A 4 -4.78 13.94 12.57
N THR A 5 -3.50 14.08 12.21
CA THR A 5 -2.88 15.37 11.93
C THR A 5 -2.04 15.30 10.67
N GLU A 6 -1.82 16.46 10.04
CA GLU A 6 -0.77 16.64 9.04
C GLU A 6 0.54 16.20 9.70
N SER A 7 1.07 15.03 9.36
CA SER A 7 2.47 14.75 9.65
C SER A 7 3.25 15.70 8.77
N THR A 8 4.01 16.61 9.36
CA THR A 8 4.73 17.66 8.64
C THR A 8 5.67 17.11 7.56
N ASN A 9 5.97 15.79 7.57
CA ASN A 9 6.74 15.05 6.56
C ASN A 9 6.26 13.61 6.29
N GLY A 10 5.11 13.17 6.83
CA GLY A 10 4.74 11.75 6.79
C GLY A 10 3.91 11.39 5.55
N GLU A 11 4.51 10.60 4.67
CA GLU A 11 3.77 9.83 3.69
C GLU A 11 3.21 8.55 4.32
N PHE A 12 2.09 8.06 3.79
CA PHE A 12 1.67 6.68 3.98
C PHE A 12 2.23 5.85 2.83
N VAL A 13 3.03 4.83 3.15
CA VAL A 13 3.61 3.91 2.18
C VAL A 13 2.96 2.55 2.33
N PHE A 14 2.51 1.97 1.22
CA PHE A 14 1.90 0.65 1.17
C PHE A 14 2.60 -0.20 0.13
N THR A 15 3.23 -1.29 0.58
CA THR A 15 3.91 -2.26 -0.28
C THR A 15 3.07 -3.52 -0.36
N VAL A 16 2.84 -4.02 -1.57
CA VAL A 16 2.26 -5.33 -1.84
C VAL A 16 3.40 -6.28 -2.20
N VAL A 17 3.45 -7.45 -1.56
CA VAL A 17 4.46 -8.49 -1.84
C VAL A 17 3.77 -9.76 -2.32
N ASP A 18 4.23 -10.28 -3.45
CA ASP A 18 3.88 -11.58 -4.01
C ASP A 18 5.11 -12.49 -3.92
N PHE A 19 4.97 -13.67 -3.31
CA PHE A 19 6.07 -14.64 -3.13
C PHE A 19 6.36 -15.46 -4.40
N GLY A 20 5.90 -14.99 -5.55
CA GLY A 20 6.14 -15.63 -6.82
C GLY A 20 5.46 -17.01 -6.98
N PRO A 21 5.70 -17.67 -8.12
CA PRO A 21 5.15 -18.98 -8.41
C PRO A 21 5.49 -20.09 -7.39
N ASN A 22 6.61 -19.99 -6.66
CA ASN A 22 6.95 -21.01 -5.68
C ASN A 22 6.21 -20.84 -4.33
N GLY A 23 5.68 -19.64 -4.04
CA GLY A 23 4.96 -19.32 -2.81
C GLY A 23 5.80 -19.36 -1.53
N VAL A 24 7.12 -19.21 -1.64
CA VAL A 24 8.08 -19.27 -0.54
C VAL A 24 8.64 -17.87 -0.27
N PHE A 25 8.60 -17.44 0.99
CA PHE A 25 9.23 -16.18 1.40
C PHE A 25 10.73 -16.20 1.12
N ASP A 26 11.23 -15.16 0.43
CA ASP A 26 12.64 -15.02 0.05
C ASP A 26 13.12 -16.19 -0.83
N GLY A 27 12.24 -16.69 -1.70
CA GLY A 27 12.47 -17.83 -2.60
C GLY A 27 13.28 -17.47 -3.86
N GLY A 28 13.53 -16.18 -4.09
CA GLY A 28 14.27 -15.64 -5.23
C GLY A 28 13.41 -15.24 -6.43
N ASP A 29 12.10 -15.44 -6.36
CA ASP A 29 11.08 -15.04 -7.33
C ASP A 29 10.03 -14.08 -6.72
N ASP A 30 10.21 -13.67 -5.47
CA ASP A 30 9.40 -12.65 -4.82
C ASP A 30 9.45 -11.33 -5.61
N VAL A 31 8.28 -10.72 -5.82
CA VAL A 31 8.14 -9.40 -6.41
C VAL A 31 7.31 -8.51 -5.51
N GLN A 32 7.61 -7.22 -5.54
CA GLN A 32 6.89 -6.24 -4.76
C GLN A 32 6.78 -4.92 -5.51
N ASP A 33 5.75 -4.15 -5.18
CA ASP A 33 5.64 -2.77 -5.61
C ASP A 33 4.96 -1.93 -4.54
N VAL A 34 5.10 -0.61 -4.67
CA VAL A 34 4.85 0.35 -3.60
C VAL A 34 3.98 1.50 -4.07
N ILE A 35 2.95 1.82 -3.29
CA ILE A 35 2.17 3.05 -3.40
C ILE A 35 2.58 4.01 -2.29
N ARG A 36 2.67 5.29 -2.65
CA ARG A 36 2.91 6.40 -1.72
C ARG A 36 1.74 7.36 -1.78
N LEU A 37 1.11 7.58 -0.63
CA LEU A 37 0.08 8.59 -0.46
C LEU A 37 0.65 9.78 0.31
N THR A 38 0.51 10.94 -0.32
CA THR A 38 0.90 12.25 0.19
C THR A 38 -0.29 13.20 0.07
N PRO A 39 -0.23 14.40 0.67
CA PRO A 39 -1.25 15.43 0.46
C PRO A 39 -1.46 15.83 -1.01
N THR A 40 -0.49 15.54 -1.90
CA THR A 40 -0.54 15.84 -3.34
C THR A 40 -0.77 14.62 -4.23
N SER A 41 -0.88 13.43 -3.65
CA SER A 41 -1.20 12.20 -4.39
C SER A 41 -2.69 12.13 -4.79
N THR A 42 -3.07 11.11 -5.54
CA THR A 42 -4.47 10.85 -5.90
C THR A 42 -4.82 9.42 -5.50
N PRO A 43 -5.73 9.20 -4.54
CA PRO A 43 -6.39 10.22 -3.70
C PRO A 43 -5.40 10.94 -2.77
N ALA A 44 -5.68 12.20 -2.44
CA ALA A 44 -4.86 12.95 -1.50
C ALA A 44 -4.99 12.36 -0.09
N LEU A 45 -3.88 12.33 0.66
CA LEU A 45 -3.91 12.03 2.08
C LEU A 45 -4.44 13.25 2.84
N VAL A 46 -5.65 13.15 3.42
CA VAL A 46 -6.32 14.26 4.11
C VAL A 46 -6.48 13.95 5.61
N PRO A 47 -5.78 14.67 6.50
CA PRO A 47 -5.89 14.47 7.94
C PRO A 47 -7.29 14.75 8.48
N GLY A 48 -7.65 14.03 9.54
CA GLY A 48 -8.96 14.13 10.19
C GLY A 48 -10.12 13.55 9.37
N GLN A 49 -9.87 12.98 8.20
CA GLN A 49 -10.89 12.47 7.30
C GLN A 49 -10.60 11.05 6.83
N TRP A 50 -11.65 10.23 6.72
CA TRP A 50 -11.53 8.90 6.13
C TRP A 50 -11.50 9.05 4.63
N ILE A 51 -10.43 8.57 4.01
CA ILE A 51 -10.33 8.46 2.55
C ILE A 51 -10.43 7.00 2.13
N SER A 52 -11.15 6.79 1.02
CA SER A 52 -11.13 5.52 0.27
C SER A 52 -9.97 5.57 -0.71
N VAL A 53 -9.22 4.47 -0.81
CA VAL A 53 -8.06 4.35 -1.69
C VAL A 53 -8.26 3.13 -2.56
N ASP A 54 -8.42 3.35 -3.85
CA ASP A 54 -8.42 2.29 -4.86
C ASP A 54 -7.05 2.24 -5.51
N ILE A 55 -6.40 1.08 -5.40
CA ILE A 55 -5.09 0.82 -6.01
C ILE A 55 -5.29 -0.20 -7.13
N PRO A 56 -5.55 0.24 -8.37
CA PRO A 56 -5.59 -0.68 -9.49
C PRO A 56 -4.19 -1.28 -9.70
N PHE A 57 -4.13 -2.57 -10.00
CA PHE A 57 -2.84 -3.23 -10.25
C PHE A 57 -2.05 -2.63 -11.44
N SER A 58 -2.67 -1.83 -12.31
CA SER A 58 -1.97 -1.06 -13.33
C SER A 58 -1.03 0.03 -12.76
N GLN A 59 -1.24 0.45 -11.50
CA GLN A 59 -0.34 1.32 -10.76
C GLN A 59 0.80 0.57 -10.05
N LEU A 60 0.84 -0.75 -10.15
CA LEU A 60 1.84 -1.62 -9.54
C LEU A 60 2.63 -2.40 -10.62
N PRO A 61 3.34 -1.72 -11.54
CA PRO A 61 4.02 -2.38 -12.66
C PRO A 61 5.17 -3.32 -12.25
N ALA A 62 5.78 -3.13 -11.07
CA ALA A 62 6.81 -4.04 -10.55
C ALA A 62 6.22 -5.29 -9.91
N LEU A 63 4.92 -5.28 -9.57
CA LEU A 63 4.16 -6.45 -9.11
C LEU A 63 3.76 -7.33 -10.31
N THR A 64 4.79 -7.91 -10.94
CA THR A 64 4.67 -8.64 -12.21
C THR A 64 3.95 -9.99 -12.09
N THR A 65 3.88 -10.56 -10.88
CA THR A 65 3.09 -11.75 -10.54
C THR A 65 2.06 -11.42 -9.45
N ARG A 66 0.97 -12.18 -9.43
CA ARG A 66 -0.18 -11.99 -8.51
C ARG A 66 -0.78 -13.32 -8.05
N GLY A 67 -0.01 -14.40 -8.18
CA GLY A 67 -0.46 -15.76 -7.88
C GLY A 67 -0.35 -16.11 -6.40
N ALA A 68 0.46 -15.36 -5.65
CA ALA A 68 0.79 -15.63 -4.26
C ALA A 68 1.02 -14.32 -3.49
N ILE A 69 0.04 -13.40 -3.52
CA ILE A 69 0.08 -12.19 -2.69
C ILE A 69 0.04 -12.61 -1.23
N ALA A 70 1.13 -12.35 -0.52
CA ALA A 70 1.37 -12.89 0.82
C ALA A 70 1.40 -11.81 1.89
N GLN A 71 1.78 -10.58 1.53
CA GLN A 71 1.96 -9.51 2.51
C GLN A 71 1.46 -8.15 2.01
N PHE A 72 0.97 -7.38 2.97
CA PHE A 72 0.76 -5.95 2.87
C PHE A 72 1.61 -5.28 3.95
N VAL A 73 2.56 -4.46 3.53
CA VAL A 73 3.51 -3.83 4.44
C VAL A 73 3.29 -2.33 4.43
N THR A 74 3.05 -1.76 5.61
CA THR A 74 2.93 -0.31 5.78
C THR A 74 4.24 0.27 6.27
N ALA A 75 4.66 1.39 5.69
CA ALA A 75 5.81 2.16 6.12
C ALA A 75 5.51 3.67 6.00
N GLY A 76 6.51 4.49 6.26
CA GLY A 76 6.44 5.94 6.09
C GLY A 76 6.57 6.70 7.40
N GLY A 77 6.17 7.97 7.37
CA GLY A 77 6.36 8.92 8.48
C GLY A 77 5.09 9.24 9.26
N LEU A 78 3.98 8.53 9.02
CA LEU A 78 2.77 8.69 9.82
C LEU A 78 2.94 8.03 11.19
N GLU A 79 2.89 8.82 12.26
CA GLU A 79 2.97 8.32 13.63
C GLU A 79 1.72 7.52 14.03
N THR A 80 0.55 7.92 13.54
CA THR A 80 -0.72 7.26 13.83
C THR A 80 -1.57 7.24 12.58
N PHE A 81 -2.07 6.06 12.22
CA PHE A 81 -3.02 5.89 11.14
C PHE A 81 -3.93 4.70 11.43
N PHE A 82 -5.09 4.68 10.78
CA PHE A 82 -6.02 3.57 10.82
C PHE A 82 -6.41 3.16 9.39
N ILE A 83 -6.47 1.86 9.17
CA ILE A 83 -6.94 1.24 7.93
C ILE A 83 -8.09 0.32 8.29
N ASP A 84 -9.13 0.35 7.48
CA ASP A 84 -10.28 -0.53 7.63
C ASP A 84 -10.77 -0.93 6.24
N ASN A 85 -11.46 -2.08 6.16
CA ASN A 85 -12.00 -2.66 4.93
C ASN A 85 -10.95 -2.85 3.83
N ILE A 86 -9.89 -3.62 4.13
CA ILE A 86 -8.92 -4.05 3.13
C ILE A 86 -9.49 -5.27 2.40
N TYR A 87 -9.71 -5.13 1.09
CA TYR A 87 -10.20 -6.21 0.23
C TYR A 87 -9.76 -5.99 -1.22
N PHE A 88 -9.73 -7.07 -2.00
CA PHE A 88 -9.65 -7.02 -3.45
C PHE A 88 -11.05 -6.86 -4.06
N HIS A 89 -11.17 -6.07 -5.12
CA HIS A 89 -12.43 -5.86 -5.85
C HIS A 89 -12.23 -5.68 -7.36
N ASN A 90 -13.34 -5.68 -8.10
CA ASN A 90 -13.42 -5.56 -9.56
C ASN A 90 -14.21 -4.32 -9.97
#